data_AF-A0A7Y3A5G5-F1
#
_entry.id   AF-A0A7Y3A5G5-F1
#
_cell.length_a   1.000
_cell.length_b   1.000
_cell.length_c   1.000
_cell.angle_alpha   90.00
_cell.angle_beta   90.00
_cell.angle_gamma   90.00
#
_symmetry.space_group_name_H-M   'P 1'
#
loop_
_entity.id
_entity.type
_entity.pdbx_description
1 polymer ?
#
loop_
_entity_poly.entity_id
_entity_poly.type
_entity_poly.pdbx_seq_one_letter_code
_entity_poly.pdbx_strand_id
1 'polypeptide(L)' 'DKYGVDPNRLIAAGRGEYNALADNSTEGGRSVNRRTRIIIMPRLNQFYDLLNPDLSEN' A
#
# COMPACT_ATOMS: atom_id res chain seq x y z
N ASP A 1 16.19 -11.06 1.10
CA ASP A 1 17.15 -10.79 0.00
C ASP A 1 16.74 -11.33 -1.39
N LYS A 2 15.80 -12.27 -1.51
CA LYS A 2 15.43 -12.96 -2.77
C LYS A 2 14.99 -12.07 -3.96
N TYR A 3 14.63 -10.80 -3.74
CA TYR A 3 14.13 -9.90 -4.79
C TYR A 3 14.72 -8.47 -4.73
N GLY A 4 15.80 -8.26 -3.96
CA GLY A 4 16.47 -6.95 -3.89
C GLY A 4 15.65 -5.79 -3.30
N VAL A 5 14.53 -6.06 -2.63
CA VAL A 5 13.74 -5.03 -1.94
C VAL A 5 14.34 -4.75 -0.58
N ASP A 6 14.67 -3.48 -0.31
CA ASP A 6 15.12 -3.01 1.00
C ASP A 6 14.05 -3.26 2.07
N PRO A 7 14.35 -4.06 3.12
CA PRO A 7 13.40 -4.36 4.20
C PRO A 7 12.86 -3.11 4.90
N ASN A 8 13.64 -2.03 4.98
CA ASN A 8 13.21 -0.79 5.63
C ASN A 8 12.11 -0.06 4.84
N ARG A 9 11.90 -0.42 3.57
CA ARG A 9 10.83 0.11 2.71
C ARG A 9 9.57 -0.75 2.71
N LEU A 10 9.58 -1.87 3.44
CA LEU A 10 8.47 -2.80 3.53
C LEU A 10 7.75 -2.63 4.87
N ILE A 11 6.43 -2.41 4.81
CA ILE A 11 5.58 -2.42 6.00
C ILE A 11 4.55 -3.54 5.80
N ALA A 12 4.59 -4.56 6.67
CA ALA A 12 3.59 -5.62 6.70
C ALA A 12 2.47 -5.26 7.67
N ALA A 13 1.22 -5.32 7.21
CA ALA A 13 0.04 -5.03 8.04
C ALA A 13 -1.05 -6.08 7.82
N GLY A 14 -1.60 -6.64 8.90
CA GLY A 14 -2.79 -7.48 8.89
C GLY A 14 -4.02 -6.67 9.25
N ARG A 15 -5.09 -6.75 8.45
CA ARG A 15 -6.33 -5.97 8.67
C ARG A 15 -7.53 -6.77 9.15
N GLY A 16 -7.32 -8.05 9.48
CA GLY A 16 -8.33 -8.95 10.06
C GLY A 16 -9.65 -8.95 9.30
N GLU A 17 -10.72 -9.27 10.01
CA GLU A 17 -12.09 -9.35 9.49
C GLU A 17 -12.83 -8.00 9.44
N TYR A 18 -12.33 -6.99 10.15
CA TYR A 18 -12.99 -5.68 10.28
C TYR A 18 -12.90 -4.80 9.02
N ASN A 19 -12.15 -5.22 7.98
CA ASN A 19 -12.01 -4.50 6.71
C ASN A 19 -12.41 -5.39 5.51
N ALA A 20 -13.57 -6.02 5.61
CA ALA A 20 -14.16 -6.82 4.53
C ALA A 20 -14.49 -5.94 3.30
N LEU A 21 -14.18 -6.42 2.09
CA LEU A 21 -14.64 -5.79 0.84
C LEU A 21 -15.97 -6.37 0.36
N ALA A 22 -16.27 -7.60 0.75
CA ALA A 22 -17.48 -8.32 0.37
C ALA A 22 -18.10 -8.99 1.61
N ASP A 23 -19.37 -9.38 1.51
CA ASP A 23 -20.08 -10.09 2.58
C ASP A 23 -19.44 -11.46 2.87
N ASN A 24 -19.22 -11.76 4.15
CA ASN A 24 -18.65 -13.02 4.63
C ASN A 24 -19.68 -14.16 4.70
N SER A 25 -20.96 -13.90 4.46
CA SER A 25 -22.01 -14.94 4.46
C SER A 25 -21.83 -15.96 3.33
N THR A 26 -21.22 -15.56 2.21
CA THR A 26 -21.03 -16.42 1.04
C THR A 26 -19.60 -16.99 0.99
N GLU A 27 -19.44 -18.16 0.38
CA GLU A 27 -18.10 -18.72 0.12
C GLU A 27 -17.27 -17.80 -0.80
N GLY A 28 -17.91 -17.26 -1.84
CA GLY A 28 -17.29 -16.33 -2.77
C GLY A 28 -16.78 -15.06 -2.08
N GLY A 29 -17.60 -14.42 -1.25
CA GLY A 29 -17.22 -13.20 -0.53
C GLY A 29 -16.09 -13.42 0.48
N ARG A 30 -16.09 -14.56 1.19
CA ARG A 30 -14.96 -14.97 2.04
C ARG A 30 -13.68 -15.17 1.24
N SER A 31 -13.77 -15.73 0.04
CA SER A 31 -12.61 -15.89 -0.86
C SER A 31 -12.02 -14.54 -1.26
N VAL A 32 -12.88 -13.58 -1.64
CA VAL A 32 -12.46 -12.20 -2.00
C VAL A 32 -11.80 -11.47 -0.83
N ASN A 33 -12.24 -11.73 0.41
CA ASN A 33 -11.68 -11.10 1.60
C ASN A 33 -10.28 -11.61 1.96
N ARG A 34 -9.91 -12.84 1.57
CA ARG A 34 -8.56 -13.41 1.76
C ARG A 34 -7.60 -12.95 0.65
N ARG A 35 -7.22 -11.68 0.68
CA ARG A 35 -6.36 -11.06 -0.35
C ARG A 35 -5.12 -10.39 0.23
N THR A 36 -4.04 -10.37 -0.54
CA THR A 36 -2.86 -9.53 -0.28
C THR A 36 -3.00 -8.22 -1.04
N ARG A 37 -2.93 -7.09 -0.34
CA ARG A 37 -2.89 -5.76 -0.97
C ARG A 37 -1.47 -5.21 -0.94
N ILE A 38 -0.97 -4.80 -2.09
CA ILE A 38 0.30 -4.09 -2.22
C ILE A 38 -0.02 -2.62 -2.50
N ILE A 39 0.45 -1.73 -1.63
CA ILE A 39 0.27 -0.28 -1.77
C ILE A 39 1.64 0.33 -2.02
N ILE A 40 1.83 0.93 -3.19
CA ILE A 40 3.06 1.61 -3.55
C ILE A 40 2.86 3.09 -3.22
N MET A 41 3.55 3.56 -2.18
CA MET A 41 3.54 4.97 -1.80
C MET A 41 4.77 5.66 -2.40
N PRO A 42 4.60 6.75 -3.18
CA PRO A 42 5.73 7.57 -3.60
C PRO A 42 6.29 8.35 -2.40
N ARG A 43 7.53 8.84 -2.51
CA ARG A 43 8.04 9.77 -1.50
C ARG A 43 7.32 11.11 -1.68
N LEU A 44 6.60 11.53 -0.65
CA LEU A 44 5.71 12.69 -0.73
C LEU A 44 6.49 14.00 -1.03
N ASN A 45 7.71 14.13 -0.52
CA ASN A 45 8.60 15.24 -0.86
C ASN A 45 8.93 15.27 -2.36
N GLN A 46 9.33 14.13 -2.93
CA GLN A 46 9.61 14.03 -4.37
C GLN A 46 8.37 14.36 -5.23
N PHE A 47 7.17 14.05 -4.72
CA PHE A 47 5.93 14.45 -5.37
C PHE A 47 5.71 15.96 -5.32
N TYR A 48 6.00 16.62 -4.21
CA TYR A 48 5.92 18.08 -4.10
C TYR A 48 6.98 18.80 -4.95
N ASP A 49 8.20 18.27 -5.04
CA ASP A 49 9.26 18.80 -5.91
C ASP A 49 8.82 18.77 -7.39
N LEU A 50 8.09 17.74 -7.81
CA LEU A 50 7.53 17.63 -9.17
C LEU A 50 6.36 18.59 -9.43
N LEU A 51 5.61 18.95 -8.38
CA LEU A 51 4.47 19.86 -8.51
C LEU A 51 4.88 21.34 -8.44
N ASN A 52 5.99 21.67 -7.79
CA ASN A 52 6.48 23.03 -7.62
C ASN A 52 7.98 23.15 -7.97
N PRO A 53 8.32 23.29 -9.26
CA PRO A 53 9.71 23.53 -9.68
C PRO A 53 10.31 24.86 -9.17
N ASP A 54 9.50 25.76 -8.61
CA ASP A 54 9.95 27.06 -8.06
C ASP A 54 10.28 27.04 -6.56
N LEU A 55 10.02 25.93 -5.84
CA LEU A 55 10.39 25.78 -4.42
C LEU A 55 11.74 25.05 -4.23
N SER A 56 12.39 24.62 -5.32
CA SER A 56 13.68 23.91 -5.27
C SER A 56 14.91 24.81 -5.16
N GLU A 57 14.73 26.14 -5.12
CA GLU A 57 15.80 27.08 -4.83
C GLU A 57 15.41 27.97 -3.63
N ASN A 58 15.82 27.53 -2.44
CA ASN A 58 16.42 28.33 -1.37
C ASN A 58 17.06 27.39 -0.33
#